data_AF-A0A699JHB6-F1
#
_entry.id   AF-A0A699JHB6-F1
#
_cell.length_a   1.000
_cell.length_b   1.000
_cell.length_c   1.000
_cell.angle_alpha   90.00
_cell.angle_beta   90.00
_cell.angle_gamma   90.00
#
_symmetry.space_group_name_H-M   'P 1'
#
loop_
_entity.id
_entity.type
_entity.pdbx_description
1 polymer ?
#
loop_
_entity_poly.entity_id
_entity_poly.type
_entity_poly.pdbx_seq_one_letter_code
_entity_poly.pdbx_strand_id
1 'polypeptide(L)'
;MRKWGKWVAEIREPNKRSRIWLGSYSTAVAAARAYDTAVYLLRGPSARLNFPDLLASDMGPDELSAASIRKKAAEVGARVDAFETSGAHDHAQTFELKSKLEPEMELELKSKPKLCWFEEKPDLNKKPKPEPGFEYTDGDL
;
A
#
# COMPACT_ATOMS: atom_id res chain seq x y z
N MET A 1 18.16 -3.07 -3.85
CA MET A 1 17.42 -2.08 -3.03
C MET A 1 15.93 -2.42 -3.03
N ARG A 2 15.31 -2.61 -1.86
CA ARG A 2 13.85 -2.82 -1.79
C ARG A 2 13.16 -1.54 -2.22
N LYS A 3 12.28 -1.63 -3.22
CA LYS A 3 11.52 -0.49 -3.71
C LYS A 3 10.47 -0.15 -2.65
N TRP A 4 10.72 0.93 -1.91
CA TRP A 4 9.75 1.58 -1.04
C TRP A 4 8.70 2.28 -1.92
N GLY A 5 7.50 2.55 -1.38
CA GLY A 5 6.43 3.21 -2.13
C GLY A 5 5.26 2.30 -2.56
N LYS A 6 5.04 1.17 -1.87
CA LYS A 6 3.76 0.45 -1.92
C LYS A 6 3.12 0.46 -0.54
N TRP A 7 1.82 0.72 -0.53
CA TRP A 7 1.00 0.75 0.66
C TRP A 7 0.34 -0.61 0.86
N VAL A 8 0.14 -1.00 2.11
CA VAL A 8 -0.43 -2.29 2.48
C VAL A 8 -1.58 -2.05 3.44
N ALA A 9 -2.70 -2.73 3.22
CA ALA A 9 -3.81 -2.74 4.16
C ALA A 9 -3.98 -4.15 4.76
N GLU A 10 -4.03 -4.21 6.09
CA GLU A 10 -4.35 -5.41 6.85
C GLU A 10 -5.18 -5.05 8.08
N ILE A 11 -5.96 -6.00 8.60
CA ILE A 11 -6.77 -5.81 9.81
C ILE A 11 -6.69 -7.02 10.74
N ARG A 12 -6.85 -6.78 12.03
CA ARG A 12 -6.98 -7.83 13.05
C ARG A 12 -8.44 -8.00 13.42
N GLU A 13 -8.89 -9.24 13.47
CA GLU A 13 -10.23 -9.56 13.96
C GLU A 13 -10.29 -9.31 15.48
N PRO A 14 -11.40 -8.77 16.01
CA PRO A 14 -11.59 -8.69 17.45
C PRO A 14 -11.58 -10.09 18.06
N ASN A 15 -10.94 -10.24 19.22
CA ASN A 15 -10.82 -11.50 19.97
C ASN A 15 -9.99 -12.61 19.32
N LYS A 16 -9.34 -12.36 18.17
CA LYS A 16 -8.46 -13.33 17.51
C LYS A 16 -7.06 -12.76 17.31
N ARG A 17 -6.06 -13.65 17.23
CA ARG A 17 -4.68 -13.30 16.86
C ARG A 17 -4.47 -13.27 15.34
N SER A 18 -5.47 -13.70 14.57
CA SER A 18 -5.44 -13.73 13.10
C SER A 18 -5.36 -12.32 12.51
N ARG A 19 -4.66 -12.22 11.39
CA ARG A 19 -4.62 -11.03 10.54
C ARG A 19 -5.26 -11.35 9.21
N ILE A 20 -6.01 -10.40 8.70
CA ILE A 20 -6.63 -10.45 7.39
C ILE A 20 -5.83 -9.49 6.50
N TRP A 21 -5.15 -10.04 5.51
CA TRP A 21 -4.53 -9.26 4.45
C TRP A 21 -5.60 -8.75 3.49
N LEU A 22 -5.74 -7.43 3.36
CA LEU A 22 -6.77 -6.80 2.52
C LEU A 22 -6.24 -6.50 1.12
N GLY A 23 -4.95 -6.16 1.00
CA GLY A 23 -4.30 -5.92 -0.28
C GLY A 23 -3.03 -5.09 -0.18
N SER A 24 -2.36 -4.94 -1.32
CA SER A 24 -1.29 -3.96 -1.52
C SER A 24 -1.69 -2.99 -2.62
N TYR A 25 -1.45 -1.72 -2.40
CA TYR A 25 -1.90 -0.61 -3.24
C TYR A 25 -0.73 0.31 -3.58
N SER A 26 -0.88 1.07 -4.66
CA SER A 26 0.10 2.08 -5.03
C SER A 26 -0.09 3.40 -4.29
N THR A 27 -1.33 3.68 -3.84
CA THR A 27 -1.69 4.92 -3.15
C THR A 27 -2.09 4.68 -1.69
N ALA A 28 -1.84 5.69 -0.84
CA ALA A 28 -2.22 5.66 0.57
C ALA A 28 -3.75 5.68 0.73
N VAL A 29 -4.43 6.46 -0.13
CA VAL A 29 -5.89 6.62 -0.12
C VAL A 29 -6.57 5.29 -0.41
N ALA A 30 -6.13 4.54 -1.42
CA ALA A 30 -6.66 3.21 -1.72
C ALA A 30 -6.52 2.24 -0.54
N ALA A 31 -5.35 2.22 0.11
CA ALA A 31 -5.10 1.38 1.28
C ALA A 31 -6.02 1.75 2.45
N ALA A 32 -6.19 3.05 2.73
CA ALA A 32 -7.08 3.52 3.79
C ALA A 32 -8.56 3.21 3.50
N ARG A 33 -8.99 3.32 2.24
CA ARG A 33 -10.38 3.00 1.82
C ARG A 33 -10.68 1.51 1.92
N ALA A 34 -9.72 0.66 1.55
CA ALA A 34 -9.81 -0.79 1.77
C ALA A 34 -9.89 -1.13 3.27
N TYR A 35 -9.08 -0.47 4.09
CA TYR A 35 -9.10 -0.66 5.54
C TYR A 35 -10.44 -0.26 6.16
N ASP A 36 -10.95 0.94 5.85
CA ASP A 36 -12.22 1.42 6.39
C ASP A 36 -13.38 0.49 6.03
N THR A 37 -13.38 -0.05 4.81
CA THR A 37 -14.35 -1.06 4.37
C THR A 37 -14.31 -2.30 5.29
N ALA A 38 -13.11 -2.80 5.57
CA ALA A 38 -12.95 -3.96 6.45
C ALA A 38 -13.32 -3.66 7.91
N VAL A 39 -13.01 -2.46 8.40
CA VAL A 39 -13.39 -2.00 9.75
C VAL A 39 -14.91 -1.91 9.87
N TYR A 40 -15.58 -1.32 8.88
CA TYR A 40 -17.03 -1.20 8.86
C TYR A 40 -17.72 -2.57 8.87
N LEU A 41 -17.23 -3.53 8.09
CA LEU A 41 -17.78 -4.90 8.08
C LEU A 41 -17.52 -5.65 9.39
N LEU A 42 -16.41 -5.39 10.09
CA LEU A 42 -16.08 -6.07 11.36
C LEU A 42 -16.74 -5.45 12.59
N ARG A 43 -16.89 -4.12 12.63
CA ARG A 43 -17.35 -3.37 13.81
C ARG A 43 -18.73 -2.74 13.61
N GLY A 44 -19.24 -2.74 12.38
CA GLY A 44 -20.51 -2.15 12.01
C GLY A 44 -20.45 -0.62 11.85
N PRO A 45 -21.63 0.03 11.74
CA PRO A 45 -21.76 1.46 11.47
C PRO A 45 -21.19 2.39 12.54
N SER A 46 -20.97 1.89 13.76
CA SER A 46 -20.41 2.66 14.87
C SER A 46 -18.88 2.78 14.83
N ALA A 47 -18.24 2.18 13.84
CA ALA A 47 -16.79 2.17 13.74
C ALA A 47 -16.23 3.55 13.43
N ARG A 48 -15.07 3.87 14.01
CA ARG A 48 -14.30 5.05 13.66
C ARG A 48 -13.50 4.77 12.39
N LEU A 49 -13.87 5.45 11.30
CA LEU A 49 -13.30 5.31 9.97
C LEU A 49 -12.50 6.56 9.59
N ASN A 50 -11.58 6.45 8.64
CA ASN A 50 -10.92 7.62 8.07
C ASN A 50 -11.87 8.43 7.18
N PHE A 51 -12.75 7.73 6.44
CA PHE A 51 -13.71 8.32 5.51
C PHE A 51 -15.16 7.89 5.84
N PRO A 52 -15.79 8.48 6.87
CA PRO A 52 -17.14 8.10 7.31
C PRO A 52 -18.22 8.34 6.23
N ASP A 53 -18.11 9.45 5.49
CA ASP A 53 -19.11 9.87 4.48
C ASP A 53 -19.22 8.90 3.30
N LEU A 54 -18.19 8.10 3.07
CA LEU A 54 -18.05 7.29 1.88
C LEU A 54 -18.45 5.82 2.07
N LEU A 55 -18.85 5.40 3.27
CA LEU A 55 -19.23 4.01 3.59
C LEU A 55 -20.68 3.85 4.03
N ALA A 56 -21.33 4.94 4.46
CA ALA A 56 -22.70 4.93 4.94
C ALA A 56 -23.74 4.48 3.88
N SER A 57 -23.41 4.58 2.58
CA SER A 57 -24.38 4.32 1.50
C SER A 57 -24.22 2.96 0.79
N ASP A 58 -23.10 2.26 0.96
CA ASP A 58 -22.69 1.20 0.01
C ASP A 58 -22.49 -0.18 0.66
N MET A 59 -22.69 -0.28 1.98
CA MET A 59 -22.35 -1.47 2.76
C MET A 59 -23.53 -1.93 3.63
N GLY A 60 -24.22 -2.99 3.19
CA GLY A 60 -25.24 -3.69 3.96
C GLY A 60 -24.63 -4.53 5.09
N PRO A 61 -25.39 -4.83 6.17
CA PRO A 61 -24.86 -5.48 7.38
C PRO A 61 -24.52 -6.98 7.25
N ASP A 62 -24.72 -7.60 6.08
CA ASP A 62 -24.59 -9.05 5.92
C ASP A 62 -23.35 -9.42 5.08
N GLU A 63 -22.21 -9.59 5.75
CA GLU A 63 -21.28 -10.72 5.53
C GLU A 63 -20.02 -10.57 6.41
N LEU A 64 -20.00 -11.29 7.55
CA LEU A 64 -18.91 -11.26 8.53
C LEU A 64 -17.77 -12.23 8.24
N SER A 65 -17.78 -12.93 7.10
CA SER A 65 -16.71 -13.86 6.76
C SER A 65 -15.44 -13.12 6.38
N ALA A 66 -14.30 -13.56 6.92
CA ALA A 66 -12.99 -13.02 6.57
C ALA A 66 -12.69 -13.07 5.06
N ALA A 67 -13.30 -13.98 4.31
CA ALA A 67 -13.17 -14.05 2.85
C ALA A 67 -13.97 -12.95 2.14
N SER A 68 -15.20 -12.69 2.58
CA SER A 68 -16.05 -11.63 2.03
C SER A 68 -15.46 -10.25 2.34
N ILE A 69 -15.03 -10.04 3.58
CA ILE A 69 -14.34 -8.82 4.02
C ILE A 69 -13.13 -8.52 3.12
N ARG A 70 -12.29 -9.54 2.86
CA ARG A 70 -11.14 -9.40 1.95
C ARG A 70 -11.58 -9.02 0.54
N LYS A 71 -12.57 -9.73 -0.01
CA LYS A 71 -13.05 -9.49 -1.36
C LYS A 71 -13.56 -8.05 -1.52
N LYS A 72 -14.42 -7.58 -0.62
CA LYS A 72 -15.01 -6.24 -0.68
C LYS A 72 -13.98 -5.14 -0.45
N ALA A 73 -13.10 -5.31 0.54
CA ALA A 73 -12.00 -4.36 0.79
C ALA A 73 -11.03 -4.27 -0.39
N ALA A 74 -10.68 -5.41 -1.01
CA ALA A 74 -9.82 -5.46 -2.18
C ALA A 74 -10.46 -4.76 -3.38
N GLU A 75 -11.76 -4.99 -3.62
CA GLU A 75 -12.52 -4.33 -4.70
C GLU A 75 -12.53 -2.81 -4.55
N VAL A 76 -12.90 -2.30 -3.37
CA VAL A 76 -12.91 -0.84 -3.09
C VAL A 76 -11.52 -0.25 -3.23
N GLY A 77 -10.52 -0.90 -2.64
CA GLY A 77 -9.13 -0.47 -2.72
C GLY A 77 -8.63 -0.43 -4.15
N ALA A 78 -8.85 -1.47 -4.94
CA ALA A 78 -8.41 -1.54 -6.34
C ALA A 78 -9.08 -0.48 -7.20
N ARG A 79 -10.39 -0.25 -6.99
CA ARG A 79 -11.13 0.81 -7.67
C ARG A 79 -10.53 2.18 -7.37
N VAL A 80 -10.32 2.51 -6.09
CA VAL A 80 -9.71 3.79 -5.69
C VAL A 80 -8.28 3.90 -6.22
N ASP A 81 -7.49 2.83 -6.14
CA ASP A 81 -6.10 2.84 -6.64
C ASP A 81 -6.05 3.14 -8.13
N ALA A 82 -6.97 2.57 -8.92
CA ALA A 82 -7.07 2.85 -10.35
C ALA A 82 -7.43 4.33 -10.62
N PHE A 83 -8.37 4.91 -9.88
CA PHE A 83 -8.74 6.32 -10.04
C PHE A 83 -7.61 7.27 -9.64
N GLU A 84 -6.98 7.04 -8.49
CA GLU A 84 -5.93 7.90 -7.95
C GLU A 84 -4.64 7.82 -8.78
N THR A 85 -4.28 6.64 -9.28
CA THR A 85 -3.11 6.49 -10.16
C THR A 85 -3.34 7.17 -11.50
N SER A 86 -4.56 7.05 -12.05
CA SER A 86 -4.93 7.73 -13.30
C SER A 86 -4.86 9.26 -13.16
N GLY A 87 -5.27 9.81 -12.00
CA GLY A 87 -5.15 11.25 -11.71
C GLY A 87 -3.73 11.71 -11.36
N ALA A 88 -2.88 10.84 -10.83
CA ALA A 88 -1.49 11.17 -10.50
C ALA A 88 -0.57 11.20 -11.73
N HIS A 89 -0.96 10.58 -12.85
CA HIS A 89 -0.21 10.65 -14.12
C HIS A 89 -0.27 12.05 -14.79
N ASP A 90 -1.16 12.95 -14.36
CA ASP A 90 -1.24 14.31 -14.88
C ASP A 90 -0.17 15.27 -14.32
N HIS A 91 0.50 14.95 -13.20
CA HIS A 91 1.57 15.82 -12.66
C HIS A 91 2.97 15.56 -13.28
N ALA A 92 3.07 14.62 -14.22
CA ALA A 92 4.28 14.41 -15.02
C ALA A 92 4.01 14.51 -16.54
N GLN A 93 2.89 15.12 -16.96
CA GLN A 93 2.57 15.39 -18.37
C GLN A 93 1.92 16.76 -18.61
N THR A 94 2.34 17.82 -17.90
CA THR A 94 2.00 19.21 -18.29
C THR A 94 2.82 19.76 -19.48
N PHE A 95 3.37 18.90 -20.35
CA PHE A 95 4.09 19.39 -21.54
C PHE A 95 3.59 18.84 -22.88
N GLU A 96 2.89 17.71 -22.95
CA GLU A 96 2.75 17.06 -24.27
C GLU A 96 1.44 16.30 -24.51
N LEU A 97 0.31 16.87 -24.09
CA LEU A 97 -1.02 16.44 -24.57
C LEU A 97 -1.76 17.61 -25.21
N LYS A 98 -1.14 18.22 -26.23
CA LYS A 98 -1.81 19.11 -27.19
C LYS A 98 -1.64 18.64 -28.62
N SER A 99 -1.87 17.34 -28.86
CA SER A 99 -2.16 16.77 -30.18
C SER A 99 -2.36 15.27 -29.99
N LYS A 100 -3.29 14.51 -30.56
CA LYS A 100 -4.39 14.71 -31.50
C LYS A 100 -4.87 13.26 -31.78
N LEU A 101 -6.10 12.92 -31.38
CA LEU A 101 -7.01 11.90 -31.95
C LEU A 101 -6.43 10.67 -32.73
N GLU A 102 -6.61 9.46 -32.16
CA GLU A 102 -7.05 8.14 -32.74
C GLU A 102 -6.44 7.59 -34.08
N PRO A 103 -6.61 6.28 -34.43
CA PRO A 103 -6.24 5.00 -33.78
C PRO A 103 -5.49 4.02 -34.75
N GLU A 104 -5.34 2.74 -34.36
CA GLU A 104 -5.14 1.52 -35.19
C GLU A 104 -3.82 0.71 -35.05
N MET A 105 -3.99 -0.52 -34.52
CA MET A 105 -3.49 -1.85 -34.91
C MET A 105 -2.00 -2.20 -35.20
N GLU A 106 -1.66 -3.40 -34.68
CA GLU A 106 -0.75 -4.44 -35.19
C GLU A 106 0.78 -4.50 -34.85
N LEU A 107 1.10 -5.65 -34.22
CA LEU A 107 2.15 -6.62 -34.54
C LEU A 107 3.63 -6.39 -34.13
N GLU A 108 4.09 -7.31 -33.27
CA GLU A 108 5.33 -8.14 -33.35
C GLU A 108 6.54 -7.58 -34.13
N LEU A 109 7.79 -7.62 -33.65
CA LEU A 109 8.50 -8.79 -33.12
C LEU A 109 9.96 -8.39 -32.73
N LYS A 110 10.50 -9.10 -31.74
CA LYS A 110 11.93 -9.43 -31.51
C LYS A 110 12.93 -8.30 -31.20
N SER A 111 13.41 -8.32 -29.95
CA SER A 111 14.82 -8.57 -29.65
C SER A 111 15.00 -8.76 -28.13
N LYS A 112 15.46 -9.94 -27.70
CA LYS A 112 16.00 -10.16 -26.34
C LYS A 112 17.51 -10.27 -26.46
N PRO A 113 18.27 -9.72 -25.50
CA PRO A 113 19.32 -10.54 -24.89
C PRO A 113 19.37 -10.48 -23.35
N LYS A 114 20.19 -11.39 -22.83
CA LYS A 114 20.19 -12.03 -21.51
C LYS A 114 20.72 -11.19 -20.34
N LEU A 115 20.05 -11.38 -19.20
CA LEU A 115 20.56 -11.69 -17.85
C LEU A 115 22.07 -11.48 -17.53
N CYS A 116 22.33 -10.60 -16.56
CA CYS A 116 23.31 -10.78 -15.47
C CYS A 116 23.10 -9.66 -14.43
N TRP A 117 22.62 -10.00 -13.24
CA TRP A 117 23.42 -9.94 -11.99
C TRP A 117 24.04 -8.55 -11.68
N PHE A 118 23.33 -7.71 -10.92
CA PHE A 118 24.00 -6.85 -9.94
C PHE A 118 23.06 -6.51 -8.78
N GLU A 119 23.02 -7.46 -7.86
CA GLU A 119 22.40 -7.34 -6.57
C GLU A 119 23.47 -6.89 -5.57
N GLU A 120 23.42 -5.63 -5.14
CA GLU A 120 24.19 -5.18 -3.98
C GLU A 120 23.23 -4.99 -2.81
N LYS A 121 23.21 -6.01 -1.94
CA LYS A 121 22.50 -6.01 -0.66
C LYS A 121 23.40 -5.31 0.36
N PRO A 122 22.95 -4.22 1.03
CA PRO A 122 23.67 -3.75 2.21
C PRO A 122 23.60 -4.84 3.29
N ASP A 123 24.77 -5.28 3.76
CA ASP A 123 24.89 -6.24 4.85
C ASP A 123 24.42 -5.61 6.17
N LEU A 124 23.27 -6.09 6.65
CA LEU A 124 22.58 -5.64 7.86
C LEU A 124 23.17 -6.25 9.15
N ASN A 125 24.28 -7.00 9.10
CA ASN A 125 24.96 -7.54 10.29
C ASN A 125 26.07 -6.63 10.86
N LYS A 126 26.20 -5.39 10.41
CA LYS A 126 27.09 -4.42 11.07
C LYS A 126 26.48 -3.94 12.38
N LYS A 127 26.99 -4.49 13.50
CA LYS A 127 26.72 -3.95 14.84
C LYS A 127 27.21 -2.49 14.91
N PRO A 128 26.47 -1.57 15.54
CA PRO A 128 26.96 -0.22 15.77
C PRO A 128 28.26 -0.27 16.59
N LYS A 129 29.24 0.58 16.24
CA LYS A 129 30.46 0.74 17.04
C LYS A 129 30.07 1.19 18.45
N PRO A 130 30.69 0.67 19.51
CA PRO A 130 30.47 1.20 20.85
C PRO A 130 30.91 2.66 20.90
N GLU A 131 30.08 3.50 21.52
CA GLU A 131 30.39 4.89 21.86
C GLU A 131 31.72 4.95 22.65
N PRO A 132 32.56 6.00 22.48
CA PRO A 132 33.75 6.17 23.29
C PRO A 132 33.34 6.30 24.76
N GLY A 133 33.91 5.43 25.61
CA GLY A 133 33.59 5.38 27.03
C GLY A 133 33.85 6.73 27.69
N PHE A 134 32.86 7.22 28.45
CA PHE A 134 33.09 8.23 29.46
C PHE A 134 33.98 7.58 30.53
N GLU A 135 35.27 7.90 30.47
CA GLU A 135 36.24 7.63 31.52
C GLU A 135 35.83 8.47 32.74
N TYR A 136 35.21 7.83 33.74
CA TYR A 136 35.03 8.44 35.05
C TYR A 136 36.40 8.48 35.71
N THR A 137 37.03 9.65 35.66
CA THR A 137 38.14 9.96 36.56
C THR A 137 37.56 10.13 37.95
N ASP A 138 37.57 9.07 38.77
CA ASP A 138 37.44 9.20 40.21
C ASP A 138 38.74 9.82 40.73
N GLY A 139 38.74 11.15 40.77
CA GLY A 139 39.74 11.97 41.45
C GLY A 139 39.37 12.18 42.91
N ASP A 140 40.37 11.94 43.76
CA ASP A 140 40.62 12.59 45.05
C ASP A 140 39.78 12.17 46.28
N LEU A 141 40.43 11.37 47.13
CA LEU A 141 40.54 11.60 48.58
C LEU A 141 42.00 11.47 49.01
#